data_AF-A0A5B0BG65-F1
#
_entry.id   AF-A0A5B0BG65-F1
#
_cell.length_a   1.000
_cell.length_b   1.000
_cell.length_c   1.000
_cell.angle_alpha   90.00
_cell.angle_beta   90.00
_cell.angle_gamma   90.00
#
_symmetry.space_group_name_H-M   'P 1'
#
loop_
_entity.id
_entity.type
_entity.pdbx_description
1 polymer ?
#
loop_
_entity_poly.entity_id
_entity_poly.type
_entity_poly.pdbx_seq_one_letter_code
_entity_poly.pdbx_strand_id
1 'polypeptide(L)'
;MHPPASNTADFMGHCGKTMLTRLHRCPPAPHARTGPAAGGHRPVGRPTTRMGDDVSETTFPSPALVVLLGPAGSGKSTAAAAWPCESVLELDTFRALLDGDPPDADCPDEAVHALAAVAERRLARRLTTVVDIDHTEVALRAKLLCIAERHGVPAVALVMTTPLRLCLERNALRPAHLQLPEDTVREQYGQALDAVPGLCAEGFVHVEALYGGAAGHRR
;
A
#
# COMPACT_ATOMS: atom_id res chain seq x y z
N MET A 1 -52.96 -14.06 8.89
CA MET A 1 -52.28 -15.27 9.42
C MET A 1 -50.86 -15.25 8.89
N HIS A 2 -49.90 -14.96 9.77
CA HIS A 2 -48.45 -15.02 9.52
C HIS A 2 -47.96 -16.48 9.67
N PRO A 3 -46.94 -16.92 8.90
CA PRO A 3 -46.08 -18.02 9.30
C PRO A 3 -44.86 -17.50 10.09
N PRO A 4 -44.21 -18.37 10.89
CA PRO A 4 -43.40 -17.98 12.03
C PRO A 4 -41.95 -17.64 11.69
N ALA A 5 -41.38 -16.76 12.53
CA ALA A 5 -39.97 -16.44 12.59
C ALA A 5 -39.15 -17.65 13.07
N SER A 6 -38.17 -18.08 12.28
CA SER A 6 -37.09 -18.97 12.72
C SER A 6 -35.86 -18.14 13.07
N ASN A 7 -35.47 -18.28 14.33
CA ASN A 7 -34.38 -17.64 15.02
C ASN A 7 -33.02 -18.13 14.47
N THR A 8 -32.24 -17.27 13.84
CA THR A 8 -30.80 -17.47 13.57
C THR A 8 -30.00 -16.41 14.31
N ALA A 9 -29.98 -16.54 15.63
CA ALA A 9 -28.97 -15.95 16.48
C ALA A 9 -28.09 -17.11 16.96
N ASP A 10 -26.94 -17.29 16.30
CA ASP A 10 -25.72 -17.97 16.78
C ASP A 10 -24.92 -18.44 15.57
N PHE A 11 -24.08 -17.57 15.00
CA PHE A 11 -22.81 -17.94 14.32
C PHE A 11 -22.05 -16.69 13.83
N MET A 12 -21.83 -15.69 14.71
CA MET A 12 -21.03 -14.52 14.32
C MET A 12 -20.20 -13.99 15.48
N GLY A 13 -19.31 -14.85 15.96
CA GLY A 13 -18.25 -14.46 16.87
C GLY A 13 -17.19 -15.55 16.78
N HIS A 14 -15.99 -15.19 16.30
CA HIS A 14 -14.68 -15.85 16.48
C HIS A 14 -13.77 -15.91 15.22
N CYS A 15 -14.20 -15.52 14.02
CA CYS A 15 -13.35 -15.71 12.83
C CYS A 15 -12.39 -14.56 12.45
N GLY A 16 -12.41 -13.40 13.12
CA GLY A 16 -11.72 -12.18 12.64
C GLY A 16 -10.38 -11.80 13.31
N LYS A 17 -9.89 -12.51 14.32
CA LYS A 17 -8.76 -12.04 15.15
C LYS A 17 -7.43 -12.75 14.94
N THR A 18 -7.38 -13.87 14.21
CA THR A 18 -6.22 -14.78 14.27
C THR A 18 -5.34 -14.77 13.01
N MET A 19 -5.73 -14.09 11.92
CA MET A 19 -5.07 -14.29 10.62
C MET A 19 -4.00 -13.24 10.25
N LEU A 20 -3.90 -12.10 10.97
CA LEU A 20 -3.12 -10.94 10.51
C LEU A 20 -1.91 -10.56 11.39
N THR A 21 -1.60 -11.31 12.44
CA THR A 21 -0.58 -10.90 13.42
C THR A 21 0.86 -11.22 13.03
N ARG A 22 1.11 -11.76 11.82
CA ARG A 22 2.47 -11.94 11.28
C ARG A 22 2.40 -12.27 9.78
N LEU A 23 2.33 -11.26 8.94
CA LEU A 23 2.67 -11.44 7.53
C LEU A 23 4.21 -11.51 7.45
N HIS A 24 4.70 -12.70 7.15
CA HIS A 24 6.13 -13.01 7.06
C HIS A 24 6.65 -12.74 5.64
N ARG A 25 7.97 -12.50 5.56
CA ARG A 25 8.78 -12.42 4.33
C ARG A 25 8.31 -13.45 3.29
N CYS A 26 7.95 -13.02 2.08
CA CYS A 26 7.55 -13.97 1.04
C CYS A 26 8.72 -14.95 0.79
N PRO A 27 8.46 -16.26 0.64
CA PRO A 27 9.49 -17.21 0.29
C PRO A 27 10.15 -16.79 -1.05
N PRO A 28 11.46 -17.00 -1.22
CA PRO A 28 12.16 -16.61 -2.45
C PRO A 28 11.49 -17.28 -3.65
N ALA A 29 11.16 -16.48 -4.68
CA ALA A 29 10.69 -16.98 -5.95
C ALA A 29 11.69 -18.02 -6.52
N PRO A 30 11.22 -19.09 -7.20
CA PRO A 30 12.12 -20.09 -7.77
C PRO A 30 13.01 -19.41 -8.82
N HIS A 31 14.29 -19.27 -8.49
CA HIS A 31 15.28 -18.67 -9.36
C HIS A 31 15.39 -19.46 -10.68
N ALA A 32 15.06 -18.81 -11.79
CA ALA A 32 15.46 -19.27 -13.11
C ALA A 32 16.99 -19.21 -13.18
N ARG A 33 17.63 -20.38 -13.32
CA ARG A 33 19.07 -20.51 -13.52
C ARG A 33 19.44 -20.05 -14.93
N THR A 34 20.30 -19.06 -15.05
CA THR A 34 21.18 -18.89 -16.22
C THR A 34 22.57 -18.41 -15.78
N GLY A 35 23.58 -19.04 -16.37
CA GLY A 35 24.99 -18.96 -16.00
C GLY A 35 25.77 -17.77 -16.59
N PRO A 36 27.12 -17.80 -16.54
CA PRO A 36 27.94 -16.62 -16.28
C PRO A 36 28.60 -16.00 -17.53
N ALA A 37 28.97 -14.72 -17.43
CA ALA A 37 30.14 -14.16 -18.12
C ALA A 37 30.70 -12.92 -17.40
N ALA A 38 32.02 -12.80 -17.45
CA ALA A 38 32.90 -11.94 -16.67
C ALA A 38 33.00 -10.49 -17.19
N GLY A 39 33.50 -9.58 -16.34
CA GLY A 39 33.95 -8.25 -16.75
C GLY A 39 34.07 -7.28 -15.57
N GLY A 40 35.26 -7.21 -14.97
CA GLY A 40 35.53 -6.35 -13.82
C GLY A 40 35.61 -4.87 -14.16
N HIS A 41 34.97 -4.03 -13.34
CA HIS A 41 35.42 -2.67 -13.08
C HIS A 41 35.13 -2.30 -11.64
N ARG A 42 36.18 -1.88 -10.93
CA ARG A 42 36.19 -1.47 -9.53
C ARG A 42 36.02 0.05 -9.45
N PRO A 43 35.03 0.61 -8.73
CA PRO A 43 35.09 1.99 -8.31
C PRO A 43 35.53 2.10 -6.85
N VAL A 44 36.31 3.14 -6.59
CA VAL A 44 36.88 3.55 -5.31
C VAL A 44 35.76 4.08 -4.40
N GLY A 45 35.74 3.62 -3.15
CA GLY A 45 34.76 3.99 -2.15
C GLY A 45 35.00 5.36 -1.52
N ARG A 46 33.91 5.97 -1.05
CA ARG A 46 33.91 6.94 0.04
C ARG A 46 32.61 6.73 0.82
N PRO A 47 32.65 6.33 2.10
CA PRO A 47 31.44 6.18 2.88
C PRO A 47 31.00 7.57 3.35
N THR A 48 29.87 8.05 2.88
CA THR A 48 29.14 9.13 3.56
C THR A 48 27.95 8.49 4.25
N THR A 49 28.12 8.12 5.51
CA THR A 49 27.04 7.85 6.44
C THR A 49 26.19 9.12 6.50
N ARG A 50 25.01 9.11 5.87
CA ARG A 50 23.99 10.13 6.13
C ARG A 50 23.14 9.60 7.28
N MET A 51 23.28 10.30 8.40
CA MET A 51 22.42 10.25 9.57
C MET A 51 20.97 10.39 9.12
N GLY A 52 20.17 9.35 9.35
CA GLY A 52 18.76 9.29 8.97
C GLY A 52 18.14 7.91 9.23
N ASP A 53 18.64 7.19 10.23
CA ASP A 53 18.10 5.90 10.68
C ASP A 53 17.30 6.14 11.97
N ASP A 54 16.09 6.71 11.85
CA ASP A 54 15.09 6.60 12.93
C ASP A 54 13.66 6.83 12.40
N VAL A 55 13.24 5.97 11.47
CA VAL A 55 11.84 5.85 11.07
C VAL A 55 11.39 4.46 11.48
N SER A 56 10.63 4.38 12.58
CA SER A 56 9.81 3.26 13.06
C SER A 56 10.14 1.91 12.42
N GLU A 57 10.97 1.10 13.10
CA GLU A 57 11.56 -0.23 12.75
C GLU A 57 10.77 -1.15 11.78
N THR A 58 10.51 -0.69 10.57
CA THR A 58 9.99 -1.50 9.48
C THR A 58 11.19 -2.16 8.78
N THR A 59 11.38 -3.45 9.04
CA THR A 59 12.58 -4.21 8.63
C THR A 59 12.47 -4.67 7.18
N PHE A 60 12.40 -3.74 6.23
CA PHE A 60 12.43 -4.07 4.80
C PHE A 60 13.55 -3.31 4.07
N PRO A 61 14.01 -3.82 2.90
CA PRO A 61 15.15 -3.24 2.19
C PRO A 61 14.97 -1.76 1.87
N SER A 62 16.07 -1.00 1.94
CA SER A 62 16.17 0.37 1.47
C SER A 62 17.30 0.45 0.43
N PRO A 63 17.04 0.96 -0.78
CA PRO A 63 15.79 1.55 -1.25
C PRO A 63 14.70 0.50 -1.59
N ALA A 64 13.44 0.91 -1.53
CA ALA A 64 12.29 0.09 -1.95
C ALA A 64 11.19 0.93 -2.63
N LEU A 65 10.38 0.26 -3.44
CA LEU A 65 9.03 0.71 -3.73
C LEU A 65 8.14 0.22 -2.58
N VAL A 66 7.46 1.11 -1.89
CA VAL A 66 6.51 0.80 -0.82
C VAL A 66 5.12 1.15 -1.31
N VAL A 67 4.17 0.22 -1.26
CA VAL A 67 2.78 0.45 -1.66
C VAL A 67 1.89 0.31 -0.44
N LEU A 68 1.18 1.38 -0.09
CA LEU A 68 0.19 1.38 0.98
C LEU A 68 -1.14 0.86 0.44
N LEU A 69 -1.74 -0.06 1.19
CA LEU A 69 -2.93 -0.79 0.78
C LEU A 69 -3.94 -0.74 1.92
N GLY A 70 -5.02 0.01 1.76
CA GLY A 70 -6.09 0.11 2.75
C GLY A 70 -7.36 0.77 2.19
N PRO A 71 -8.56 0.49 2.73
CA PRO A 71 -9.77 1.24 2.36
C PRO A 71 -9.70 2.69 2.86
N ALA A 72 -10.62 3.55 2.41
CA ALA A 72 -10.81 4.86 3.03
C ALA A 72 -11.05 4.74 4.55
N GLY A 73 -10.53 5.70 5.32
CA GLY A 73 -10.61 5.67 6.78
C GLY A 73 -9.69 4.66 7.48
N SER A 74 -8.97 3.81 6.75
CA SER A 74 -8.05 2.83 7.37
C SER A 74 -6.81 3.45 8.01
N GLY A 75 -6.43 4.68 7.64
CA GLY A 75 -5.26 5.40 8.16
C GLY A 75 -4.04 5.41 7.22
N LYS A 76 -4.21 5.15 5.92
CA LYS A 76 -3.11 5.19 4.93
C LYS A 76 -2.33 6.50 4.95
N SER A 77 -3.01 7.64 4.84
CA SER A 77 -2.37 8.96 4.87
C SER A 77 -1.63 9.22 6.19
N THR A 78 -2.14 8.69 7.31
CA THR A 78 -1.43 8.74 8.61
C THR A 78 -0.16 7.89 8.60
N ALA A 79 -0.19 6.70 7.99
CA ALA A 79 0.98 5.87 7.81
C ALA A 79 2.00 6.51 6.84
N ALA A 80 1.51 7.13 5.76
CA ALA A 80 2.34 7.86 4.80
C ALA A 80 3.06 9.05 5.44
N ALA A 81 2.44 9.72 6.42
CA ALA A 81 3.05 10.85 7.15
C ALA A 81 4.29 10.47 7.98
N ALA A 82 4.57 9.18 8.18
CA ALA A 82 5.81 8.72 8.79
C ALA A 82 7.02 8.85 7.84
N TRP A 83 6.78 9.15 6.56
CA TRP A 83 7.80 9.27 5.53
C TRP A 83 8.05 10.73 5.15
N PRO A 84 9.27 11.06 4.63
CA PRO A 84 9.52 12.37 4.03
C PRO A 84 8.49 12.65 2.94
N CYS A 85 7.89 13.85 2.94
CA CYS A 85 6.79 14.19 2.03
C CYS A 85 7.20 14.06 0.56
N GLU A 86 8.45 14.34 0.23
CA GLU A 86 9.00 14.18 -1.12
C GLU A 86 9.11 12.72 -1.58
N SER A 87 8.95 11.75 -0.66
CA SER A 87 8.99 10.32 -0.96
C SER A 87 7.63 9.68 -1.15
N VAL A 88 6.55 10.38 -0.79
CA VAL A 88 5.17 9.92 -0.89
C VAL A 88 4.55 10.42 -2.19
N LEU A 89 4.01 9.49 -2.98
CA LEU A 89 3.20 9.76 -4.17
C LEU A 89 1.77 9.31 -3.88
N GLU A 90 0.85 10.25 -3.71
CA GLU A 90 -0.56 9.98 -3.43
C GLU A 90 -1.39 10.13 -4.70
N LEU A 91 -2.10 9.08 -5.11
CA LEU A 91 -2.86 9.10 -6.37
C LEU A 91 -3.92 10.20 -6.41
N ASP A 92 -4.61 10.46 -5.29
CA ASP A 92 -5.62 11.52 -5.21
C ASP A 92 -5.01 12.92 -5.40
N THR A 93 -3.77 13.14 -4.96
CA THR A 93 -3.03 14.37 -5.27
C THR A 93 -2.76 14.50 -6.77
N PHE A 94 -2.42 13.42 -7.47
CA PHE A 94 -2.24 13.44 -8.92
C PHE A 94 -3.56 13.67 -9.68
N ARG A 95 -4.67 13.10 -9.21
CA ARG A 95 -6.02 13.36 -9.74
C ARG A 95 -6.37 14.85 -9.62
N ALA A 96 -6.21 15.43 -8.43
CA ALA A 96 -6.47 16.85 -8.19
C ALA A 96 -5.56 17.79 -9.00
N LEU A 97 -4.30 17.41 -9.25
CA LEU A 97 -3.37 18.19 -10.08
C LEU A 97 -3.80 18.28 -11.55
N LEU A 98 -4.51 17.27 -12.06
CA LEU A 98 -4.95 17.21 -13.46
C LEU A 98 -6.32 17.84 -13.67
N ASP A 99 -7.29 17.53 -12.81
CA ASP A 99 -8.69 17.90 -13.02
C ASP A 99 -9.18 19.05 -12.13
N GLY A 100 -8.39 19.47 -11.14
CA GLY A 100 -8.87 20.34 -10.07
C GLY A 100 -9.63 19.57 -8.98
N ASP A 101 -10.35 20.30 -8.13
CA ASP A 101 -11.12 19.74 -7.01
C ASP A 101 -12.61 20.14 -7.15
N PRO A 102 -13.54 19.18 -7.33
CA PRO A 102 -13.34 17.72 -7.35
C PRO A 102 -12.84 17.17 -8.70
N PRO A 103 -12.14 16.02 -8.71
CA PRO A 103 -11.67 15.39 -9.94
C PRO A 103 -12.84 14.86 -10.78
N ASP A 104 -12.73 14.97 -12.11
CA ASP A 104 -13.71 14.41 -13.04
C ASP A 104 -13.55 12.88 -13.05
N ALA A 105 -14.68 12.16 -13.00
CA ALA A 105 -14.70 10.70 -12.94
C ALA A 105 -14.11 10.01 -14.20
N ASP A 106 -13.84 10.78 -15.25
CA ASP A 106 -13.33 10.33 -16.55
C ASP A 106 -11.79 10.47 -16.72
N CYS A 107 -11.04 10.89 -15.68
CA CYS A 107 -9.56 10.99 -15.72
C CYS A 107 -8.78 9.94 -14.89
N PRO A 108 -9.16 8.65 -14.82
CA PRO A 108 -8.39 7.68 -14.04
C PRO A 108 -7.01 7.35 -14.67
N ASP A 109 -6.88 7.39 -16.00
CA ASP A 109 -5.68 6.89 -16.70
C ASP A 109 -4.49 7.87 -16.68
N GLU A 110 -4.74 9.18 -16.78
CA GLU A 110 -3.67 10.18 -16.85
C GLU A 110 -2.98 10.38 -15.50
N ALA A 111 -3.74 10.41 -14.40
CA ALA A 111 -3.20 10.49 -13.04
C ALA A 111 -2.33 9.27 -12.72
N VAL A 112 -2.81 8.08 -13.07
CA VAL A 112 -2.06 6.82 -12.98
C VAL A 112 -0.79 6.86 -13.84
N HIS A 113 -0.86 7.44 -15.04
CA HIS A 113 0.31 7.59 -15.90
C HIS A 113 1.35 8.53 -15.30
N ALA A 114 0.93 9.71 -14.84
CA ALA A 114 1.79 10.71 -14.22
C ALA A 114 2.46 10.18 -12.95
N LEU A 115 1.71 9.55 -12.05
CA LEU A 115 2.24 8.94 -10.84
C LEU A 115 3.29 7.88 -11.17
N ALA A 116 2.99 6.97 -12.10
CA ALA A 116 3.91 5.92 -12.49
C ALA A 116 5.20 6.48 -13.12
N ALA A 117 5.10 7.55 -13.91
CA ALA A 117 6.26 8.22 -14.50
C ALA A 117 7.16 8.84 -13.42
N VAL A 118 6.58 9.49 -12.41
CA VAL A 118 7.35 10.03 -11.28
C VAL A 118 7.99 8.90 -10.48
N ALA A 119 7.25 7.83 -10.17
CA ALA A 119 7.77 6.66 -9.49
C ALA A 119 8.96 6.04 -10.23
N GLU A 120 8.87 5.86 -11.54
CA GLU A 120 9.97 5.35 -12.37
C GLU A 120 11.22 6.21 -12.27
N ARG A 121 11.09 7.53 -12.38
CA ARG A 121 12.24 8.44 -12.27
C ARG A 121 12.88 8.46 -10.88
N ARG A 122 12.13 8.15 -9.83
CA ARG A 122 12.65 8.01 -8.46
C ARG A 122 13.36 6.68 -8.27
N LEU A 123 12.74 5.58 -8.72
CA LEU A 123 13.30 4.24 -8.61
C LEU A 123 14.56 4.07 -9.46
N ALA A 124 14.62 4.70 -10.64
CA ALA A 124 15.85 4.79 -11.44
C ALA A 124 17.02 5.46 -10.70
N ARG A 125 16.72 6.37 -9.77
CA ARG A 125 17.71 7.04 -8.89
C ARG A 125 17.93 6.30 -7.57
N ARG A 126 17.34 5.10 -7.40
CA ARG A 126 17.41 4.31 -6.18
C ARG A 126 16.93 5.07 -4.94
N LEU A 127 15.86 5.86 -5.11
CA LEU A 127 15.19 6.56 -4.01
C LEU A 127 13.97 5.77 -3.56
N THR A 128 13.86 5.54 -2.25
CA THR A 128 12.64 4.96 -1.67
C THR A 128 11.43 5.79 -2.05
N THR A 129 10.39 5.10 -2.52
CA THR A 129 9.18 5.74 -3.03
C THR A 129 7.99 5.03 -2.42
N VAL A 130 7.22 5.76 -1.63
CA VAL A 130 5.97 5.31 -1.03
C VAL A 130 4.85 5.74 -1.96
N VAL A 131 3.95 4.82 -2.28
CA VAL A 131 2.77 5.11 -3.09
C VAL A 131 1.53 4.85 -2.24
N ASP A 132 0.72 5.89 -2.06
CA ASP A 132 -0.61 5.79 -1.44
C ASP A 132 -1.66 5.66 -2.54
N ILE A 133 -2.28 4.48 -2.61
CA ILE A 133 -3.32 4.13 -3.58
C ILE A 133 -4.53 3.53 -2.86
N ASP A 134 -5.71 3.69 -3.45
CA ASP A 134 -6.87 2.88 -3.09
C ASP A 134 -6.69 1.43 -3.64
N HIS A 135 -7.31 0.45 -2.99
CA HIS A 135 -7.10 -0.98 -3.32
C HIS A 135 -7.54 -1.39 -4.72
N THR A 136 -8.36 -0.56 -5.38
CA THR A 136 -9.02 -0.81 -6.66
C THR A 136 -8.05 -0.89 -7.84
N GLU A 137 -6.83 -0.38 -7.69
CA GLU A 137 -5.93 -0.19 -8.84
C GLU A 137 -4.96 -1.37 -9.06
N VAL A 138 -5.49 -2.56 -9.36
CA VAL A 138 -4.66 -3.75 -9.69
C VAL A 138 -3.72 -3.48 -10.87
N ALA A 139 -4.20 -2.76 -11.89
CA ALA A 139 -3.41 -2.38 -13.04
C ALA A 139 -2.23 -1.45 -12.65
N LEU A 140 -2.46 -0.49 -11.76
CA LEU A 140 -1.39 0.37 -11.23
C LEU A 140 -0.39 -0.44 -10.42
N ARG A 141 -0.82 -1.38 -9.57
CA ARG A 141 0.11 -2.26 -8.83
C ARG A 141 1.00 -3.04 -9.80
N ALA A 142 0.43 -3.70 -10.80
CA ALA A 142 1.20 -4.43 -11.81
C ALA A 142 2.21 -3.51 -12.54
N LYS A 143 1.80 -2.28 -12.87
CA LYS A 143 2.67 -1.27 -13.49
C LYS A 143 3.83 -0.87 -12.58
N LEU A 144 3.54 -0.59 -11.30
CA LEU A 144 4.56 -0.23 -10.30
C LEU A 144 5.54 -1.37 -10.04
N LEU A 145 5.05 -2.62 -9.96
CA LEU A 145 5.89 -3.81 -9.81
C LEU A 145 6.82 -4.00 -11.01
N CYS A 146 6.31 -3.82 -12.24
CA CYS A 146 7.12 -3.86 -13.45
C CYS A 146 8.22 -2.77 -13.43
N ILE A 147 7.88 -1.54 -13.01
CA ILE A 147 8.86 -0.46 -12.88
C ILE A 147 9.95 -0.81 -11.84
N ALA A 148 9.56 -1.34 -10.68
CA ALA A 148 10.48 -1.73 -9.62
C ALA A 148 11.44 -2.83 -10.09
N GLU A 149 10.91 -3.83 -10.79
CA GLU A 149 11.70 -4.91 -11.41
C GLU A 149 12.70 -4.37 -12.43
N ARG A 150 12.27 -3.49 -13.36
CA ARG A 150 13.15 -2.87 -14.38
C ARG A 150 14.35 -2.15 -13.77
N HIS A 151 14.18 -1.59 -12.57
CA HIS A 151 15.24 -0.86 -11.87
C HIS A 151 15.95 -1.67 -10.77
N GLY A 152 15.61 -2.95 -10.61
CA GLY A 152 16.19 -3.82 -9.59
C GLY A 152 15.93 -3.33 -8.17
N VAL A 153 14.79 -2.66 -7.94
CA VAL A 153 14.36 -2.19 -6.62
C VAL A 153 13.30 -3.14 -6.07
N PRO A 154 13.43 -3.64 -4.83
CA PRO A 154 12.42 -4.51 -4.23
C PRO A 154 11.11 -3.76 -3.99
N ALA A 155 9.98 -4.46 -4.19
CA ALA A 155 8.65 -3.95 -3.89
C ALA A 155 8.10 -4.52 -2.57
N VAL A 156 7.52 -3.64 -1.76
CA VAL A 156 6.98 -3.93 -0.43
C VAL A 156 5.52 -3.47 -0.39
N ALA A 157 4.63 -4.31 0.16
CA ALA A 157 3.23 -3.97 0.39
C ALA A 157 2.97 -3.78 1.89
N LEU A 158 2.38 -2.65 2.27
CA LEU A 158 1.95 -2.37 3.65
C LEU A 158 0.42 -2.33 3.69
N VAL A 159 -0.16 -3.35 4.31
CA VAL A 159 -1.62 -3.59 4.32
C VAL A 159 -2.24 -3.10 5.62
N MET A 160 -3.18 -2.18 5.52
CA MET A 160 -3.91 -1.62 6.65
C MET A 160 -4.91 -2.65 7.21
N THR A 161 -4.73 -3.04 8.46
CA THR A 161 -5.60 -4.03 9.14
C THR A 161 -6.66 -3.39 10.04
N THR A 162 -6.96 -2.11 9.81
CA THR A 162 -7.98 -1.39 10.56
C THR A 162 -9.37 -2.02 10.33
N PRO A 163 -10.12 -2.39 11.39
CA PRO A 163 -11.44 -2.98 11.24
C PRO A 163 -12.41 -2.09 10.45
N LEU A 164 -13.27 -2.70 9.61
CA LEU A 164 -14.26 -1.99 8.79
C LEU A 164 -15.08 -0.96 9.59
N ARG A 165 -15.52 -1.32 10.80
CA ARG A 165 -16.26 -0.41 11.69
C ARG A 165 -15.50 0.90 11.92
N LEU A 166 -14.20 0.83 12.23
CA LEU A 166 -13.38 2.02 12.44
C LEU A 166 -13.14 2.79 11.14
N CYS A 167 -13.01 2.10 10.01
CA CYS A 167 -12.91 2.74 8.70
C CYS A 167 -14.16 3.57 8.40
N LEU A 168 -15.36 3.02 8.63
CA LEU A 168 -16.64 3.70 8.47
C LEU A 168 -16.78 4.89 9.42
N GLU A 169 -16.51 4.68 10.72
CA GLU A 169 -16.54 5.75 11.74
C GLU A 169 -15.62 6.91 11.36
N ARG A 170 -14.40 6.63 10.89
CA ARG A 170 -13.45 7.65 10.46
C ARG A 170 -13.85 8.33 9.15
N ASN A 171 -14.38 7.56 8.20
CA ASN A 171 -14.86 8.12 6.93
C ASN A 171 -15.99 9.11 7.17
N ALA A 172 -16.93 8.81 8.07
CA ALA A 172 -18.03 9.71 8.44
C ALA A 172 -17.57 11.02 9.10
N LEU A 173 -16.34 11.07 9.64
CA LEU A 173 -15.74 12.26 10.24
C LEU A 173 -14.90 13.08 9.24
N ARG A 174 -14.69 12.61 8.01
CA ARG A 174 -13.94 13.36 6.99
C ARG A 174 -14.74 14.59 6.53
N PRO A 175 -14.10 15.64 5.98
CA PRO A 175 -14.81 16.70 5.27
C PRO A 175 -15.71 16.14 4.17
N ALA A 176 -16.88 16.73 3.94
CA ALA A 176 -17.89 16.19 3.02
C ALA A 176 -17.36 15.88 1.60
N HIS A 177 -16.42 16.67 1.08
CA HIS A 177 -15.79 16.45 -0.23
C HIS A 177 -14.84 15.24 -0.28
N LEU A 178 -14.41 14.73 0.87
CA LEU A 178 -13.55 13.54 1.01
C LEU A 178 -14.30 12.33 1.58
N GLN A 179 -15.57 12.48 1.94
CA GLN A 179 -16.38 11.36 2.43
C GLN A 179 -16.78 10.47 1.26
N LEU A 180 -16.51 9.17 1.38
CA LEU A 180 -17.01 8.18 0.42
C LEU A 180 -18.33 7.59 0.92
N PRO A 181 -19.23 7.14 0.01
CA PRO A 181 -20.38 6.34 0.40
C PRO A 181 -19.96 5.10 1.20
N GLU A 182 -20.76 4.70 2.20
CA GLU A 182 -20.43 3.56 3.05
C GLU A 182 -20.21 2.27 2.25
N ASP A 183 -21.01 2.04 1.20
CA ASP A 183 -20.90 0.85 0.36
C ASP A 183 -19.57 0.82 -0.40
N THR A 184 -19.09 1.97 -0.88
CA THR A 184 -17.74 2.09 -1.47
C THR A 184 -16.65 1.72 -0.46
N VAL A 185 -16.77 2.14 0.80
CA VAL A 185 -15.81 1.77 1.86
C VAL A 185 -15.85 0.27 2.16
N ARG A 186 -17.05 -0.34 2.15
CA ARG A 186 -17.23 -1.79 2.33
C ARG A 186 -16.62 -2.58 1.17
N GLU A 187 -16.84 -2.14 -0.06
CA GLU A 187 -16.27 -2.73 -1.27
C GLU A 187 -14.74 -2.67 -1.23
N GLN A 188 -14.17 -1.48 -0.96
CA GLN A 188 -12.73 -1.31 -0.80
C GLN A 188 -12.16 -2.22 0.31
N TYR A 189 -12.90 -2.40 1.42
CA TYR A 189 -12.50 -3.28 2.51
C TYR A 189 -12.52 -4.76 2.10
N GLY A 190 -13.54 -5.20 1.36
CA GLY A 190 -13.60 -6.56 0.82
C GLY A 190 -12.45 -6.83 -0.15
N GLN A 191 -12.25 -5.94 -1.11
CA GLN A 191 -11.16 -6.00 -2.08
C GLN A 191 -9.77 -6.01 -1.40
N ALA A 192 -9.62 -5.25 -0.31
CA ALA A 192 -8.41 -5.26 0.50
C ALA A 192 -8.07 -6.66 1.00
N LEU A 193 -9.06 -7.32 1.62
CA LEU A 193 -8.89 -8.66 2.20
C LEU A 193 -8.64 -9.71 1.13
N ASP A 194 -9.36 -9.63 0.01
CA ASP A 194 -9.24 -10.57 -1.10
C ASP A 194 -7.88 -10.46 -1.82
N ALA A 195 -7.28 -9.27 -1.84
CA ALA A 195 -5.97 -9.06 -2.48
C ALA A 195 -4.81 -9.64 -1.67
N VAL A 196 -4.87 -9.63 -0.32
CA VAL A 196 -3.74 -9.99 0.56
C VAL A 196 -3.09 -11.34 0.21
N PRO A 197 -3.83 -12.44 0.00
CA PRO A 197 -3.23 -13.73 -0.35
C PRO A 197 -2.45 -13.71 -1.69
N GLY A 198 -2.82 -12.83 -2.60
CA GLY A 198 -2.24 -12.70 -3.94
C GLY A 198 -1.00 -11.81 -4.03
N LEU A 199 -0.74 -10.94 -3.04
CA LEU A 199 0.31 -9.92 -3.14
C LEU A 199 1.72 -10.50 -3.35
N CYS A 200 2.07 -11.60 -2.66
CA CYS A 200 3.36 -12.25 -2.92
C CYS A 200 3.46 -12.79 -4.37
N ALA A 201 2.34 -13.29 -4.92
CA ALA A 201 2.29 -13.80 -6.29
C ALA A 201 2.30 -12.68 -7.34
N GLU A 202 1.83 -11.47 -6.99
CA GLU A 202 1.95 -10.28 -7.85
C GLU A 202 3.41 -9.86 -8.04
N GLY A 203 4.28 -10.10 -7.04
CA GLY A 203 5.71 -9.76 -7.09
C GLY A 203 6.23 -8.94 -5.91
N PHE A 204 5.40 -8.70 -4.89
CA PHE A 204 5.87 -8.09 -3.64
C PHE A 204 6.80 -9.06 -2.91
N VAL A 205 8.02 -8.62 -2.60
CA VAL A 205 9.01 -9.46 -1.88
C VAL A 205 8.79 -9.44 -0.37
N HIS A 206 8.02 -8.46 0.11
CA HIS A 206 7.64 -8.30 1.50
C HIS A 206 6.21 -7.76 1.59
N VAL A 207 5.41 -8.37 2.45
CA VAL A 207 4.05 -7.94 2.76
C VAL A 207 3.95 -7.84 4.27
N GLU A 208 3.57 -6.66 4.78
CA GLU A 208 3.48 -6.40 6.21
C GLU A 208 2.11 -5.81 6.56
N ALA A 209 1.57 -6.20 7.71
CA ALA A 209 0.33 -5.67 8.24
C ALA A 209 0.58 -4.42 9.09
N LEU A 210 -0.10 -3.32 8.79
CA LEU A 210 -0.08 -2.09 9.57
C LEU A 210 -1.42 -1.83 10.24
N TYR A 211 -1.40 -1.58 11.55
CA TYR A 211 -2.59 -1.13 12.25
C TYR A 211 -2.69 0.41 12.18
N GLY A 212 -3.73 0.94 11.53
CA GLY A 212 -3.92 2.38 11.37
C GLY A 212 -4.45 3.10 12.61
N GLY A 213 -4.04 2.71 13.81
CA GLY A 213 -4.30 3.50 15.00
C GLY A 213 -3.55 4.82 14.89
N ALA A 214 -4.16 5.92 15.34
CA ALA A 214 -3.33 7.06 15.77
C ALA A 214 -2.29 6.48 16.74
N ALA A 215 -1.02 6.90 16.62
CA ALA A 215 0.02 6.50 17.55
C ALA A 215 -0.43 6.87 18.98
N GLY A 216 -1.13 5.93 19.63
CA GLY A 216 -1.48 6.03 21.02
C GLY A 216 -0.16 6.00 21.75
N HIS A 217 0.15 7.13 22.36
CA HIS A 217 1.24 7.33 23.31
C HIS A 217 1.41 6.04 24.11
N ARG A 218 2.44 5.25 23.78
CA ARG A 218 2.87 4.18 24.66
C ARG A 218 3.84 4.81 25.64
N ARG A 219 3.28 5.01 26.84
CA ARG A 219 3.82 5.53 28.10
C ARG A 219 3.56 7.01 28.32
#